data_AF-A0A1C6U6E4-F1
#
_entry.id   AF-A0A1C6U6E4-F1
#
_cell.length_a   1.000
_cell.length_b   1.000
_cell.length_c   1.000
_cell.angle_alpha   90.00
_cell.angle_beta   90.00
_cell.angle_gamma   90.00
#
_symmetry.space_group_name_H-M   'P 1'
#
loop_
_entity.id
_entity.type
_entity.pdbx_description
1 polymer ?
#
loop_
_entity_poly.entity_id
_entity_poly.type
_entity_poly.pdbx_seq_one_letter_code
_entity_poly.pdbx_strand_id
1 'polypeptide(L)'
;MQSDALFTIGEPAGAPGAPAGATGVDGFAAAHADSPLPVRMRPASIDELVGQDHLLAPGAPLRQLVEGAAPMSVILWGPPGSGKTTIAHLVARATDRRFVAMSALTAGVKDVRAVIDTARRQRRAGGPPTVLFIDEVHRFSKTQQDSLLAAVEDRTVTLLAATTENPYFSVISPLLSRCVLLTLQSLDDDAVRGLLRRAVVDERGLGGALTLETGAEEHLVRLAGGDVRKALTALEAAAATATALGTGRIDLATAEQAVDVAAVRYDRDGDAHYDVISAFIKSMRGSDVDAALHWLARMLVAGEDARFIARRLVIFASEDVGMADPAALTVATAAAHAVEYVGLPEAQLNLAQAVIHLATAPKSNSATTAIGAAIADVRAGRGGPVPRALRDAHYAGARGLGHGAGYRYPHDDHRGVVTQQYVPDDLVGTDYYRPSGHGAERALAGRLPLLRRIVRGLPTPAVREGAGAPVAASAARPVGAAQGDGVNEGGDDAVEEGQQ
;
A
#
# COMPACT_ATOMS: atom_id res chain seq x y z
N MET A 1 -22.86 -55.94 8.39
CA MET A 1 -22.71 -54.76 9.26
C MET A 1 -21.27 -54.29 9.12
N GLN A 2 -21.12 -53.13 8.47
CA GLN A 2 -19.86 -52.46 8.18
C GLN A 2 -19.25 -51.80 9.43
N SER A 3 -18.02 -51.33 9.23
CA SER A 3 -17.24 -50.31 9.96
C SER A 3 -16.47 -50.75 11.21
N ASP A 4 -15.18 -51.07 11.02
CA ASP A 4 -14.07 -50.23 11.53
C ASP A 4 -12.72 -50.83 11.14
N ALA A 5 -12.16 -50.33 10.04
CA ALA A 5 -10.78 -50.58 9.65
C ALA A 5 -10.29 -49.39 8.82
N LEU A 6 -9.80 -48.34 9.49
CA LEU A 6 -9.02 -47.27 8.89
C LEU A 6 -8.03 -46.79 9.97
N PHE A 7 -6.75 -46.66 9.58
CA PHE A 7 -5.57 -46.30 10.40
C PHE A 7 -4.74 -47.47 10.97
N THR A 8 -4.06 -48.20 10.06
CA THR A 8 -2.74 -48.77 10.33
C THR A 8 -1.69 -47.90 9.66
N ILE A 9 -0.84 -47.27 10.47
CA ILE A 9 0.27 -46.41 10.06
C ILE A 9 1.41 -47.32 9.57
N GLY A 10 1.68 -47.31 8.26
CA GLY A 10 2.87 -47.93 7.67
C GLY A 10 4.09 -47.00 7.78
N GLU A 11 5.24 -47.58 8.12
CA GLU A 11 6.54 -46.90 8.20
C GLU A 11 6.89 -46.19 6.89
N PRO A 12 7.49 -44.98 6.93
CA PRO A 12 7.88 -44.29 5.71
C PRO A 12 9.10 -44.97 5.09
N ALA A 13 8.90 -45.50 3.88
CA ALA A 13 9.96 -45.98 3.01
C ALA A 13 11.05 -44.91 2.82
N GLY A 14 12.30 -45.36 2.85
CA GLY A 14 13.51 -44.54 2.83
C GLY A 14 13.54 -43.50 1.72
N ALA A 15 14.08 -42.33 2.07
CA ALA A 15 14.35 -41.23 1.18
C ALA A 15 15.13 -41.69 -0.07
N PRO A 16 14.73 -41.29 -1.30
CA PRO A 16 15.57 -41.49 -2.47
C PRO A 16 16.87 -40.71 -2.29
N GLY A 17 18.01 -41.40 -2.40
CA GLY A 17 19.33 -40.80 -2.36
C GLY A 17 19.47 -39.70 -3.41
N ALA A 18 19.99 -38.55 -2.99
CA ALA A 18 20.28 -37.43 -3.89
C ALA A 18 21.25 -37.88 -4.99
N PRO A 19 20.99 -37.54 -6.27
CA PRO A 19 21.98 -37.76 -7.32
C PRO A 19 23.17 -36.84 -7.06
N ALA A 20 24.36 -37.43 -7.04
CA ALA A 20 25.61 -36.70 -7.04
C ALA A 20 25.82 -36.02 -8.40
N GLY A 21 26.10 -34.72 -8.37
CA GLY A 21 26.55 -33.96 -9.54
C GLY A 21 25.46 -33.12 -10.23
N ALA A 22 25.07 -32.01 -9.60
CA ALA A 22 24.51 -30.86 -10.30
C ALA A 22 24.86 -29.59 -9.52
N THR A 23 25.67 -28.73 -10.11
CA THR A 23 25.79 -27.31 -9.75
C THR A 23 24.46 -26.64 -10.08
N GLY A 24 23.45 -26.84 -9.22
CA GLY A 24 22.09 -26.35 -9.41
C GLY A 24 21.85 -25.01 -8.72
N VAL A 25 21.19 -24.09 -9.43
CA VAL A 25 20.61 -22.86 -8.87
C VAL A 25 19.38 -23.29 -8.06
N ASP A 26 19.53 -23.53 -6.76
CA ASP A 26 18.42 -23.88 -5.88
C ASP A 26 17.47 -22.66 -5.73
N GLY A 27 16.33 -22.69 -6.41
CA GLY A 27 15.22 -21.75 -6.17
C GLY A 27 14.70 -20.99 -7.38
N PHE A 28 15.37 -21.07 -8.53
CA PHE A 28 14.83 -20.55 -9.78
C PHE A 28 14.69 -21.68 -10.81
N ALA A 29 13.46 -22.07 -11.13
CA ALA A 29 13.20 -23.04 -12.18
C ALA A 29 13.76 -22.53 -13.53
N ALA A 30 14.39 -23.42 -14.30
CA ALA A 30 14.80 -23.11 -15.66
C ALA A 30 13.56 -22.78 -16.50
N ALA A 31 13.64 -21.76 -17.36
CA ALA A 31 12.56 -21.46 -18.27
C ALA A 31 12.37 -22.64 -19.23
N HIS A 32 11.15 -23.19 -19.28
CA HIS A 32 10.74 -24.23 -20.22
C HIS A 32 9.89 -23.62 -21.33
N ALA A 33 9.66 -24.36 -22.42
CA ALA A 33 8.85 -23.89 -23.55
C ALA A 33 7.44 -23.41 -23.13
N ASP A 34 6.87 -24.08 -22.11
CA ASP A 34 5.53 -23.78 -21.56
C ASP A 34 5.55 -22.67 -20.48
N SER A 35 6.71 -22.06 -20.20
CA SER A 35 6.80 -20.96 -19.23
C SER A 35 6.20 -19.67 -19.80
N PRO A 36 5.61 -18.81 -18.96
CA PRO A 36 5.09 -17.52 -19.41
C PRO A 36 6.15 -16.68 -20.12
N LEU A 37 5.74 -15.91 -21.13
CA LEU A 37 6.62 -15.03 -21.91
C LEU A 37 7.52 -14.13 -21.04
N PRO A 38 7.05 -13.49 -19.95
CA PRO A 38 7.92 -12.72 -19.07
C PRO A 38 9.06 -13.51 -18.43
N VAL A 39 8.89 -14.83 -18.22
CA VAL A 39 9.93 -15.71 -17.68
C VAL A 39 10.91 -16.10 -18.78
N ARG A 40 10.42 -16.44 -19.98
CA ARG A 40 11.23 -16.82 -21.14
C ARG A 40 12.10 -15.66 -21.63
N MET A 41 11.56 -14.44 -21.64
CA MET A 41 12.23 -13.21 -22.07
C MET A 41 13.15 -12.59 -21.03
N ARG A 42 13.43 -13.26 -19.90
CA ARG A 42 14.40 -12.75 -18.92
C ARG A 42 15.78 -12.59 -19.59
N PRO A 43 16.42 -11.41 -19.43
CA PRO A 43 17.80 -11.16 -19.85
C PRO A 43 18.75 -12.31 -19.53
N ALA A 44 19.53 -12.74 -20.51
CA ALA A 44 20.56 -13.76 -20.30
C ALA A 44 21.88 -13.17 -19.81
N SER A 45 22.15 -11.90 -20.13
CA SER A 45 23.32 -11.15 -19.73
C SER A 45 22.95 -9.77 -19.19
N ILE A 46 23.93 -9.09 -18.59
CA ILE A 46 23.77 -7.72 -18.09
C ILE A 46 23.52 -6.72 -19.23
N ASP A 47 24.06 -6.98 -20.43
CA ASP A 47 23.90 -6.12 -21.60
C ASP A 47 22.48 -6.19 -22.21
N GLU A 48 21.72 -7.24 -21.86
CA GLU A 48 20.31 -7.36 -22.25
C GLU A 48 19.37 -6.57 -21.32
N LEU A 49 19.85 -6.10 -20.16
CA LEU A 49 19.06 -5.32 -19.20
C LEU A 49 18.83 -3.90 -19.74
N VAL A 50 17.59 -3.43 -19.70
CA VAL A 50 17.18 -2.12 -20.24
C VAL A 50 16.61 -1.24 -19.13
N GLY A 51 16.81 0.08 -19.24
CA GLY A 51 16.17 1.09 -18.40
C GLY A 51 16.84 1.29 -17.04
N GLN A 52 18.04 0.73 -16.83
CA GLN A 52 18.81 0.88 -15.59
C GLN A 52 20.23 1.38 -15.87
N ASP A 53 20.41 2.22 -16.90
CA ASP A 53 21.74 2.68 -17.37
C ASP A 53 22.56 3.34 -16.26
N HIS A 54 21.91 4.03 -15.33
CA HIS A 54 22.54 4.63 -14.14
C HIS A 54 23.17 3.61 -13.19
N LEU A 55 22.73 2.36 -13.23
CA LEU A 55 23.30 1.24 -12.47
C LEU A 55 24.27 0.39 -13.30
N LEU A 56 24.33 0.58 -14.62
CA LEU A 56 25.12 -0.24 -15.55
C LEU A 56 26.44 0.41 -16.01
N ALA A 57 26.67 1.68 -15.63
CA ALA A 57 27.91 2.39 -15.94
C ALA A 57 29.16 1.59 -15.50
N PRO A 58 30.30 1.70 -16.21
CA PRO A 58 31.54 1.05 -15.80
C PRO A 58 31.90 1.38 -14.34
N GLY A 59 32.12 0.33 -13.53
CA GLY A 59 32.42 0.47 -12.11
C GLY A 59 31.19 0.65 -11.19
N ALA A 60 29.96 0.67 -11.72
CA ALA A 60 28.75 0.75 -10.91
C ALA A 60 28.55 -0.51 -10.05
N PRO A 61 27.94 -0.39 -8.84
CA PRO A 61 27.75 -1.51 -7.93
C PRO A 61 27.03 -2.73 -8.52
N LEU A 62 25.99 -2.50 -9.34
CA LEU A 62 25.23 -3.58 -9.96
C LEU A 62 26.10 -4.38 -10.96
N ARG A 63 26.89 -3.68 -11.75
CA ARG A 63 27.83 -4.30 -12.70
C ARG A 63 28.91 -5.10 -11.98
N GLN A 64 29.48 -4.56 -10.90
CA GLN A 64 30.47 -5.28 -10.08
C GLN A 64 29.88 -6.54 -9.41
N LEU A 65 28.60 -6.49 -9.01
CA LEU A 65 27.91 -7.63 -8.40
C LEU A 65 27.72 -8.76 -9.41
N VAL A 66 27.34 -8.43 -10.66
CA VAL A 66 27.15 -9.41 -11.73
C VAL A 66 28.50 -9.92 -12.26
N GLU A 67 29.51 -9.07 -12.41
CA GLU A 67 30.86 -9.45 -12.83
C GLU A 67 31.64 -10.22 -11.72
N GLY A 68 31.08 -10.35 -10.52
CA GLY A 68 31.65 -11.14 -9.43
C GLY A 68 32.85 -10.51 -8.71
N ALA A 69 33.12 -9.23 -8.95
CA ALA A 69 34.32 -8.53 -8.47
C ALA A 69 34.36 -8.33 -6.94
N ALA A 70 33.19 -8.25 -6.27
CA ALA A 70 33.12 -8.09 -4.82
C ALA A 70 31.87 -8.76 -4.20
N PRO A 71 31.99 -9.49 -3.08
CA PRO A 71 30.84 -9.97 -2.32
C PRO A 71 30.25 -8.81 -1.50
N MET A 72 29.28 -8.11 -2.08
CA MET A 72 28.51 -7.06 -1.41
C MET A 72 27.05 -7.48 -1.24
N SER A 73 26.52 -7.27 -0.03
CA SER A 73 25.09 -7.45 0.20
C SER A 73 24.33 -6.24 -0.34
N VAL A 74 23.23 -6.48 -1.05
CA VAL A 74 22.50 -5.47 -1.80
C VAL A 74 21.01 -5.54 -1.49
N ILE A 75 20.38 -4.37 -1.40
CA ILE A 75 18.93 -4.22 -1.38
C ILE A 75 18.54 -3.52 -2.69
N LEU A 76 17.75 -4.21 -3.51
CA LEU A 76 17.13 -3.69 -4.72
C LEU A 76 15.78 -3.07 -4.35
N TRP A 77 15.66 -1.76 -4.50
CA TRP A 77 14.43 -1.03 -4.25
C TRP A 77 13.93 -0.40 -5.54
N GLY A 78 12.67 -0.63 -5.89
CA GLY A 78 12.08 0.05 -7.03
C GLY A 78 10.65 -0.39 -7.27
N PRO A 79 9.95 0.32 -8.17
CA PRO A 79 8.61 -0.02 -8.55
C PRO A 79 8.56 -1.45 -9.10
N PRO A 80 7.42 -2.12 -9.06
CA PRO A 80 7.33 -3.48 -9.55
C PRO A 80 7.41 -3.47 -11.09
N GLY A 81 7.75 -4.62 -11.67
CA GLY A 81 8.16 -4.66 -13.09
C GLY A 81 9.55 -4.11 -13.44
N SER A 82 10.23 -3.39 -12.53
CA SER A 82 11.52 -2.73 -12.81
C SER A 82 12.73 -3.65 -13.00
N GLY A 83 12.56 -4.98 -12.86
CA GLY A 83 13.63 -5.95 -13.08
C GLY A 83 14.38 -6.44 -11.83
N LYS A 84 13.86 -6.25 -10.60
CA LYS A 84 14.50 -6.72 -9.35
C LYS A 84 14.83 -8.24 -9.37
N THR A 85 13.83 -9.08 -9.64
CA THR A 85 14.02 -10.54 -9.73
C THR A 85 14.90 -10.93 -10.92
N THR A 86 14.85 -10.17 -12.01
CA THR A 86 15.71 -10.36 -13.20
C THR A 86 17.18 -10.12 -12.86
N ILE A 87 17.49 -9.06 -12.13
CA ILE A 87 18.84 -8.79 -11.63
C ILE A 87 19.32 -9.92 -10.73
N ALA A 88 18.47 -10.42 -9.83
CA ALA A 88 18.82 -11.55 -8.99
C ALA A 88 19.18 -12.81 -9.79
N HIS A 89 18.45 -13.07 -10.87
CA HIS A 89 18.76 -14.12 -11.82
C HIS A 89 20.11 -13.94 -12.53
N LEU A 90 20.44 -12.72 -12.95
CA LEU A 90 21.72 -12.42 -13.59
C LEU A 90 22.88 -12.65 -12.61
N VAL A 91 22.74 -12.22 -11.36
CA VAL A 91 23.74 -12.47 -10.30
C VAL A 91 23.91 -13.96 -10.02
N ALA A 92 22.80 -14.71 -10.00
CA ALA A 92 22.82 -16.16 -9.82
C ALA A 92 23.59 -16.90 -10.92
N ARG A 93 23.51 -16.41 -12.16
CA ARG A 93 24.17 -17.02 -13.32
C ARG A 93 25.62 -16.59 -13.51
N ALA A 94 25.93 -15.35 -13.17
CA ALA A 94 27.23 -14.77 -13.48
C ALA A 94 28.30 -15.09 -12.42
N THR A 95 27.93 -15.66 -11.28
CA THR A 95 28.85 -15.99 -10.20
C THR A 95 28.94 -17.50 -9.98
N ASP A 96 30.15 -18.03 -9.73
CA ASP A 96 30.37 -19.43 -9.32
C ASP A 96 30.01 -19.64 -7.84
N ARG A 97 28.80 -19.21 -7.47
CA ARG A 97 28.31 -19.17 -6.09
C ARG A 97 27.06 -20.00 -5.98
N ARG A 98 26.86 -20.60 -4.80
CA ARG A 98 25.59 -21.25 -4.50
C ARG A 98 24.53 -20.18 -4.38
N PHE A 99 23.48 -20.27 -5.18
CA PHE A 99 22.35 -19.36 -5.08
C PHE A 99 21.19 -20.04 -4.35
N VAL A 100 20.56 -19.33 -3.42
CA VAL A 100 19.35 -19.79 -2.71
C VAL A 100 18.31 -18.69 -2.77
N ALA A 101 17.17 -18.95 -3.40
CA ALA A 101 16.04 -18.03 -3.46
C ALA A 101 14.99 -18.33 -2.39
N MET A 102 14.42 -17.29 -1.77
CA MET A 102 13.22 -17.39 -0.94
C MET A 102 12.31 -16.19 -1.12
N SER A 103 11.01 -16.40 -0.91
CA SER A 103 10.01 -15.33 -0.85
C SER A 103 9.69 -15.02 0.61
N ALA A 104 9.69 -13.74 0.96
CA ALA A 104 9.33 -13.29 2.30
C ALA A 104 7.86 -13.53 2.66
N LEU A 105 7.01 -13.82 1.66
CA LEU A 105 5.60 -14.13 1.83
C LEU A 105 5.37 -15.53 2.42
N THR A 106 6.26 -16.47 2.11
CA THR A 106 6.09 -17.89 2.47
C THR A 106 7.14 -18.37 3.47
N ALA A 107 8.31 -17.73 3.53
CA ALA A 107 9.41 -18.15 4.39
C ALA A 107 9.22 -17.71 5.85
N GLY A 108 9.27 -18.65 6.79
CA GLY A 108 9.31 -18.39 8.23
C GLY A 108 10.73 -18.22 8.77
N VAL A 109 10.85 -17.90 10.07
CA VAL A 109 12.16 -17.78 10.76
C VAL A 109 12.97 -19.08 10.71
N LYS A 110 12.29 -20.23 10.73
CA LYS A 110 12.95 -21.54 10.66
C LYS A 110 13.63 -21.77 9.31
N ASP A 111 12.99 -21.37 8.22
CA ASP A 111 13.52 -21.53 6.86
C ASP A 111 14.77 -20.66 6.65
N VAL A 112 14.72 -19.41 7.11
CA VAL A 112 15.86 -18.49 7.09
C VAL A 112 17.06 -19.08 7.84
N ARG A 113 16.84 -19.59 9.06
CA ARG A 113 17.91 -20.23 9.86
C ARG A 113 18.46 -21.49 9.19
N ALA A 114 17.60 -22.33 8.62
CA ALA A 114 18.04 -23.55 7.93
C ALA A 114 18.95 -23.25 6.73
N VAL A 115 18.64 -22.20 5.97
CA VAL A 115 19.49 -21.73 4.86
C VAL A 115 20.83 -21.21 5.36
N ILE A 116 20.83 -20.38 6.40
CA ILE A 116 22.05 -19.85 7.01
C ILE A 116 22.94 -20.98 7.54
N ASP A 117 22.37 -21.94 8.28
CA ASP A 117 23.14 -23.05 8.84
C ASP A 117 23.70 -23.97 7.76
N THR A 118 22.96 -24.16 6.68
CA THR A 118 23.45 -24.89 5.50
C THR A 118 24.61 -24.15 4.84
N ALA A 119 24.50 -22.83 4.65
CA ALA A 119 25.57 -22.00 4.11
C ALA A 119 26.83 -22.06 4.99
N ARG A 120 26.68 -22.02 6.33
CA ARG A 120 27.81 -22.17 7.27
C ARG A 120 28.50 -23.52 7.12
N ARG A 121 27.74 -24.62 7.07
CA ARG A 121 28.31 -25.97 6.94
C ARG A 121 29.08 -26.11 5.63
N GLN A 122 28.49 -25.65 4.51
CA GLN A 122 29.13 -25.69 3.20
C GLN A 122 30.42 -24.88 3.17
N ARG A 123 30.39 -23.65 3.68
CA ARG A 123 31.59 -22.80 3.75
C ARG A 123 32.72 -23.43 4.59
N ARG A 124 32.39 -24.09 5.71
CA ARG A 124 33.37 -24.82 6.54
C ARG A 124 33.97 -26.03 5.83
N ALA A 125 33.21 -26.67 4.94
CA ALA A 125 33.66 -27.79 4.12
C ALA A 125 34.46 -27.35 2.86
N GLY A 126 34.72 -26.05 2.69
CA GLY A 126 35.40 -25.51 1.51
C GLY A 126 34.49 -25.35 0.28
N GLY A 127 33.17 -25.42 0.45
CA GLY A 127 32.19 -25.20 -0.61
C GLY A 127 32.10 -23.73 -1.06
N PRO A 128 31.44 -23.46 -2.20
CA PRO A 128 31.35 -22.11 -2.76
C PRO A 128 30.57 -21.15 -1.84
N PRO A 129 30.84 -19.83 -1.89
CA PRO A 129 30.06 -18.83 -1.18
C PRO A 129 28.57 -18.90 -1.54
N THR A 130 27.69 -18.57 -0.59
CA THR A 130 26.24 -18.57 -0.80
C THR A 130 25.71 -17.16 -1.03
N VAL A 131 24.92 -16.96 -2.09
CA VAL A 131 24.07 -15.79 -2.30
C VAL A 131 22.65 -16.16 -1.86
N LEU A 132 22.11 -15.42 -0.89
CA LEU A 132 20.74 -15.58 -0.41
C LEU A 132 19.88 -14.46 -1.02
N PHE A 133 18.98 -14.84 -1.91
CA PHE A 133 17.99 -13.93 -2.46
C PHE A 133 16.69 -13.96 -1.66
N ILE A 134 16.21 -12.78 -1.26
CA ILE A 134 14.95 -12.62 -0.53
C ILE A 134 14.06 -11.65 -1.30
N ASP A 135 13.00 -12.18 -1.90
CA ASP A 135 11.99 -11.34 -2.56
C ASP A 135 11.00 -10.77 -1.54
N GLU A 136 10.55 -9.54 -1.79
CA GLU A 136 9.65 -8.77 -0.94
C GLU A 136 10.03 -8.70 0.55
N VAL A 137 11.31 -8.39 0.83
CA VAL A 137 11.87 -8.36 2.19
C VAL A 137 11.09 -7.48 3.18
N HIS A 138 10.32 -6.51 2.69
CA HIS A 138 9.42 -5.69 3.51
C HIS A 138 8.33 -6.50 4.23
N ARG A 139 8.02 -7.71 3.77
CA ARG A 139 7.05 -8.62 4.40
C ARG A 139 7.62 -9.40 5.58
N PHE A 140 8.94 -9.42 5.74
CA PHE A 140 9.55 -10.02 6.92
C PHE A 140 9.31 -9.18 8.18
N SER A 141 8.87 -9.85 9.24
CA SER A 141 8.86 -9.30 10.59
C SER A 141 10.28 -8.91 11.05
N LYS A 142 10.37 -8.02 12.04
CA LYS A 142 11.66 -7.61 12.64
C LYS A 142 12.51 -8.80 13.07
N THR A 143 11.90 -9.80 13.71
CA THR A 143 12.59 -11.02 14.16
C THR A 143 13.19 -11.84 13.00
N GLN A 144 12.49 -11.90 11.85
CA GLN A 144 13.03 -12.55 10.64
C GLN A 144 14.23 -11.77 10.10
N GLN A 145 14.15 -10.45 10.05
CA GLN A 145 15.26 -9.60 9.59
C GLN A 145 16.47 -9.66 10.53
N ASP A 146 16.25 -9.65 11.85
CA ASP A 146 17.31 -9.79 12.86
C ASP A 146 18.09 -11.10 12.71
N SER A 147 17.40 -12.18 12.30
CA SER A 147 18.04 -13.48 12.09
C SER A 147 19.07 -13.50 10.96
N LEU A 148 19.03 -12.52 10.05
CA LEU A 148 19.98 -12.37 8.94
C LEU A 148 21.26 -11.64 9.35
N LEU A 149 21.24 -10.83 10.42
CA LEU A 149 22.31 -9.86 10.72
C LEU A 149 23.68 -10.51 10.88
N ALA A 150 23.76 -11.55 11.71
CA ALA A 150 25.01 -12.27 11.95
C ALA A 150 25.56 -12.88 10.66
N ALA A 151 24.69 -13.48 9.84
CA ALA A 151 25.08 -14.17 8.61
C ALA A 151 25.52 -13.22 7.48
N VAL A 152 25.00 -11.99 7.49
CA VAL A 152 25.43 -10.92 6.58
C VAL A 152 26.75 -10.32 7.04
N GLU A 153 26.92 -10.10 8.35
CA GLU A 153 28.11 -9.50 8.94
C GLU A 153 29.35 -10.40 8.83
N ASP A 154 29.21 -11.68 9.14
CA ASP A 154 30.29 -12.68 9.00
C ASP A 154 30.48 -13.17 7.54
N ARG A 155 29.67 -12.61 6.62
CA ARG A 155 29.60 -12.96 5.20
C ARG A 155 29.29 -14.44 4.95
N THR A 156 28.67 -15.14 5.89
CA THR A 156 28.13 -16.49 5.68
C THR A 156 27.26 -16.53 4.43
N VAL A 157 26.44 -15.49 4.24
CA VAL A 157 25.67 -15.26 3.02
C VAL A 157 25.94 -13.86 2.47
N THR A 158 25.99 -13.75 1.14
CA THR A 158 25.82 -12.47 0.46
C THR A 158 24.32 -12.26 0.26
N LEU A 159 23.74 -11.27 0.94
CA LEU A 159 22.30 -11.02 0.85
C LEU A 159 21.98 -10.22 -0.40
N LEU A 160 21.01 -10.69 -1.19
CA LEU A 160 20.37 -9.92 -2.24
C LEU A 160 18.89 -9.81 -1.91
N ALA A 161 18.44 -8.68 -1.38
CA ALA A 161 17.04 -8.48 -1.04
C ALA A 161 16.34 -7.61 -2.07
N ALA A 162 15.07 -7.85 -2.34
CA ALA A 162 14.23 -7.02 -3.19
C ALA A 162 13.03 -6.48 -2.40
N THR A 163 12.65 -5.22 -2.66
CA THR A 163 11.46 -4.61 -2.09
C THR A 163 10.84 -3.59 -3.03
N THR A 164 9.52 -3.52 -3.01
CA THR A 164 8.71 -2.49 -3.66
C THR A 164 8.43 -1.31 -2.72
N GLU A 165 8.36 -1.57 -1.42
CA GLU A 165 8.20 -0.54 -0.39
C GLU A 165 9.53 0.17 -0.06
N ASN A 166 9.42 1.41 0.44
CA ASN A 166 10.58 2.21 0.83
C ASN A 166 11.38 1.52 1.96
N PRO A 167 12.65 1.14 1.71
CA PRO A 167 13.43 0.30 2.61
C PRO A 167 13.75 0.99 3.94
N TYR A 168 13.78 2.33 4.00
CA TYR A 168 14.02 3.05 5.25
C TYR A 168 12.90 2.87 6.28
N PHE A 169 11.71 2.44 5.86
CA PHE A 169 10.57 2.15 6.73
C PHE A 169 10.37 0.65 6.95
N SER A 170 10.59 -0.16 5.91
CA SER A 170 10.27 -1.58 5.93
C SER A 170 11.44 -2.50 6.34
N VAL A 171 12.68 -2.02 6.26
CA VAL A 171 13.88 -2.77 6.63
C VAL A 171 14.52 -2.16 7.87
N ILE A 172 14.96 -3.02 8.80
CA ILE A 172 15.62 -2.58 10.04
C ILE A 172 16.95 -1.88 9.74
N SER A 173 17.25 -0.80 10.48
CA SER A 173 18.47 -0.02 10.30
C SER A 173 19.78 -0.84 10.37
N PRO A 174 19.91 -1.85 11.28
CA PRO A 174 21.10 -2.70 11.31
C PRO A 174 21.36 -3.46 10.00
N LEU A 175 20.31 -3.93 9.32
CA LEU A 175 20.45 -4.66 8.06
C LEU A 175 20.78 -3.69 6.91
N LEU A 176 20.11 -2.53 6.87
CA LEU A 176 20.39 -1.47 5.90
C LEU A 176 21.85 -1.00 5.96
N SER A 177 22.40 -0.80 7.15
CA SER A 177 23.79 -0.35 7.34
C SER A 177 24.84 -1.33 6.80
N ARG A 178 24.47 -2.60 6.57
CA ARG A 178 25.34 -3.68 6.08
C ARG A 178 25.11 -3.99 4.60
N CYS A 179 24.20 -3.28 3.94
CA CYS A 179 23.84 -3.50 2.54
C CYS A 179 24.00 -2.21 1.72
N VAL A 180 24.30 -2.36 0.44
CA VAL A 180 24.22 -1.25 -0.52
C VAL A 180 22.81 -1.18 -1.07
N LEU A 181 22.19 0.00 -0.99
CA LEU A 181 20.88 0.25 -1.54
C LEU A 181 21.01 0.65 -3.01
N LEU A 182 20.38 -0.11 -3.91
CA LEU A 182 20.29 0.20 -5.33
C LEU A 182 18.84 0.52 -5.69
N THR A 183 18.61 1.74 -6.18
CA THR A 183 17.29 2.21 -6.59
C THR A 183 17.09 1.99 -8.08
N LEU A 184 16.10 1.16 -8.41
CA LEU A 184 15.67 0.89 -9.78
C LEU A 184 14.60 1.89 -10.18
N GLN A 185 14.62 2.28 -11.45
CA GLN A 185 13.65 3.19 -12.03
C GLN A 185 12.58 2.41 -12.80
N SER A 186 11.38 2.98 -12.96
CA SER A 186 10.42 2.49 -13.95
C SER A 186 11.02 2.63 -15.34
N LEU A 187 10.69 1.70 -16.24
CA LEU A 187 11.13 1.81 -17.63
C LEU A 187 10.32 2.90 -18.34
N ASP A 188 10.98 3.66 -19.20
CA ASP A 188 10.29 4.57 -20.11
C ASP A 188 9.63 3.81 -21.28
N ASP A 189 8.77 4.52 -22.01
CA ASP A 189 8.00 3.97 -23.12
C ASP A 189 8.89 3.40 -24.24
N ASP A 190 10.06 3.99 -24.48
CA ASP A 190 11.00 3.55 -25.50
C ASP A 190 11.71 2.25 -25.12
N ALA A 191 12.08 2.11 -23.84
CA ALA A 191 12.63 0.89 -23.28
C ALA A 191 11.62 -0.26 -23.33
N VAL A 192 10.36 -0.01 -22.94
CA VAL A 192 9.28 -1.01 -23.04
C VAL A 192 9.04 -1.40 -24.49
N ARG A 193 8.98 -0.42 -25.40
CA ARG A 193 8.83 -0.66 -26.85
C ARG A 193 9.96 -1.53 -27.40
N GLY A 194 11.21 -1.23 -27.03
CA GLY A 194 12.38 -2.02 -27.43
C GLY A 194 12.27 -3.47 -26.96
N LEU A 195 11.80 -3.70 -25.73
CA LEU A 195 11.61 -5.05 -25.18
C LEU A 195 10.46 -5.81 -25.85
N LEU A 196 9.35 -5.15 -26.19
CA LEU A 196 8.26 -5.76 -26.94
C LEU A 196 8.72 -6.20 -28.33
N ARG A 197 9.41 -5.32 -29.07
CA ARG A 197 9.98 -5.66 -30.39
C ARG A 197 10.95 -6.82 -30.30
N ARG A 198 11.82 -6.83 -29.28
CA ARG A 198 12.73 -7.95 -29.02
C ARG A 198 11.94 -9.24 -28.78
N ALA A 199 10.92 -9.22 -27.94
CA ALA A 199 10.10 -10.40 -27.63
C ALA A 199 9.36 -10.98 -28.86
N VAL A 200 9.00 -10.14 -29.84
CA VAL A 200 8.37 -10.60 -31.07
C VAL A 200 9.34 -11.41 -31.94
N VAL A 201 10.60 -11.00 -32.02
CA VAL A 201 11.59 -11.61 -32.94
C VAL A 201 12.48 -12.68 -32.29
N ASP A 202 12.75 -12.57 -30.99
CA ASP A 202 13.64 -13.48 -30.26
C ASP A 202 13.04 -14.90 -30.22
N GLU A 203 13.88 -15.92 -30.43
CA GLU A 203 13.48 -17.34 -30.37
C GLU A 203 12.91 -17.72 -28.99
N ARG A 204 13.40 -17.10 -27.91
CA ARG A 204 12.84 -17.25 -26.57
C ARG A 204 11.45 -16.65 -26.46
N GLY A 205 11.10 -15.72 -27.32
CA GLY A 205 9.81 -15.04 -27.35
C GLY A 205 8.84 -15.67 -28.34
N LEU A 206 8.40 -14.90 -29.34
CA LEU A 206 7.48 -15.35 -30.39
C LEU A 206 8.20 -15.88 -31.63
N GLY A 207 9.54 -15.83 -31.68
CA GLY A 207 10.35 -16.42 -32.75
C GLY A 207 10.06 -15.88 -34.16
N GLY A 208 9.52 -14.66 -34.27
CA GLY A 208 9.12 -14.06 -35.54
C GLY A 208 7.87 -14.66 -36.18
N ALA A 209 7.10 -15.50 -35.46
CA ALA A 209 5.89 -16.14 -36.00
C ALA A 209 4.73 -15.17 -36.23
N LEU A 210 4.74 -14.02 -35.54
CA LEU A 210 3.71 -12.99 -35.62
C LEU A 210 4.36 -11.62 -35.84
N THR A 211 3.68 -10.73 -36.56
CA THR A 211 4.07 -9.32 -36.65
C THR A 211 3.27 -8.46 -35.68
N LEU A 212 3.92 -7.52 -34.99
CA LEU A 212 3.26 -6.55 -34.11
C LEU A 212 3.00 -5.24 -34.88
N GLU A 213 1.72 -4.87 -35.04
CA GLU A 213 1.36 -3.61 -35.70
C GLU A 213 1.61 -2.41 -34.78
N THR A 214 1.89 -1.24 -35.37
CA THR A 214 2.22 -0.01 -34.61
C THR A 214 1.13 0.38 -33.62
N GLY A 215 -0.14 0.30 -34.00
CA GLY A 215 -1.26 0.63 -33.10
C GLY A 215 -1.34 -0.30 -31.89
N ALA A 216 -1.06 -1.60 -32.09
CA ALA A 216 -1.01 -2.59 -31.01
C ALA A 216 0.21 -2.36 -30.11
N GLU A 217 1.39 -2.09 -30.69
CA GLU A 217 2.60 -1.74 -29.94
C GLU A 217 2.37 -0.54 -29.01
N GLU A 218 1.84 0.55 -29.56
CA GLU A 218 1.54 1.75 -28.77
C GLU A 218 0.52 1.48 -27.66
N HIS A 219 -0.49 0.66 -27.92
CA HIS A 219 -1.47 0.25 -26.91
C HIS A 219 -0.80 -0.53 -25.77
N LEU A 220 0.04 -1.52 -26.09
CA LEU A 220 0.76 -2.34 -25.11
C LEU A 220 1.76 -1.51 -24.29
N VAL A 221 2.46 -0.55 -24.90
CA VAL A 221 3.36 0.37 -24.19
C VAL A 221 2.59 1.24 -23.21
N ARG A 222 1.48 1.87 -23.63
CA ARG A 222 0.61 2.66 -22.74
C ARG A 222 0.05 1.83 -21.59
N LEU A 223 -0.36 0.60 -21.88
CA LEU A 223 -0.89 -0.33 -20.87
C LEU A 223 0.17 -0.68 -19.82
N ALA A 224 1.43 -0.84 -20.23
CA ALA A 224 2.53 -1.24 -19.38
C ALA A 224 2.77 -0.24 -18.24
N GLY A 225 2.69 1.07 -18.52
CA GLY A 225 2.98 2.11 -17.53
C GLY A 225 4.39 1.98 -16.91
N GLY A 226 5.35 1.47 -17.69
CA GLY A 226 6.71 1.18 -17.25
C GLY A 226 6.93 -0.21 -16.62
N ASP A 227 5.89 -1.06 -16.50
CA ASP A 227 6.02 -2.47 -16.11
C ASP A 227 6.14 -3.40 -17.33
N VAL A 228 7.35 -3.92 -17.53
CA VAL A 228 7.69 -4.88 -18.58
C VAL A 228 6.97 -6.21 -18.43
N ARG A 229 6.78 -6.70 -17.19
CA ARG A 229 6.09 -7.97 -16.94
C ARG A 229 4.65 -7.88 -17.47
N LYS A 230 3.97 -6.79 -17.16
CA LYS A 230 2.62 -6.49 -17.65
C LYS A 230 2.59 -6.41 -19.18
N ALA A 231 3.55 -5.70 -19.79
CA ALA A 231 3.67 -5.60 -21.24
C ALA A 231 3.83 -6.96 -21.92
N LEU A 232 4.72 -7.81 -21.40
CA LEU A 232 5.00 -9.14 -21.95
C LEU A 232 3.85 -10.12 -21.73
N THR A 233 3.16 -10.06 -20.60
CA THR A 233 1.95 -10.89 -20.37
C THR A 233 0.82 -10.50 -21.32
N ALA A 234 0.62 -9.19 -21.55
CA ALA A 234 -0.38 -8.72 -22.51
C ALA A 234 0.00 -9.12 -23.95
N LEU A 235 1.28 -9.01 -24.32
CA LEU A 235 1.78 -9.48 -25.62
C LEU A 235 1.58 -10.99 -25.80
N GLU A 236 1.82 -11.80 -24.77
CA GLU A 236 1.60 -13.25 -24.80
C GLU A 236 0.12 -13.59 -25.02
N ALA A 237 -0.78 -12.92 -24.31
CA ALA A 237 -2.22 -13.09 -24.51
C ALA A 237 -2.65 -12.67 -25.92
N ALA A 238 -2.13 -11.56 -26.43
CA ALA A 238 -2.44 -11.08 -27.77
C ALA A 238 -1.90 -12.03 -28.86
N ALA A 239 -0.71 -12.60 -28.64
CA ALA A 239 -0.12 -13.60 -29.52
C ALA A 239 -0.96 -14.89 -29.56
N ALA A 240 -1.46 -15.34 -28.40
CA ALA A 240 -2.33 -16.52 -28.33
C ALA A 240 -3.64 -16.31 -29.11
N THR A 241 -4.26 -15.14 -28.95
CA THR A 241 -5.48 -14.77 -29.70
C THR A 241 -5.23 -14.66 -31.20
N ALA A 242 -4.16 -13.96 -31.62
CA ALA A 242 -3.79 -13.84 -33.03
C ALA A 242 -3.53 -15.21 -33.69
N THR A 243 -2.88 -16.12 -32.95
CA THR A 243 -2.61 -17.48 -33.41
C THR A 243 -3.91 -18.29 -33.55
N ALA A 244 -4.82 -18.19 -32.57
CA ALA A 244 -6.11 -18.88 -32.62
C ALA A 244 -7.00 -18.39 -33.77
N LEU A 245 -6.92 -17.09 -34.10
CA LEU A 245 -7.64 -16.49 -35.22
C LEU A 245 -6.93 -16.69 -36.57
N GLY A 246 -5.69 -17.18 -36.58
CA GLY A 246 -4.90 -17.41 -37.79
C GLY A 246 -4.53 -16.13 -38.56
N THR A 247 -4.49 -14.97 -37.88
CA THR A 247 -4.27 -13.67 -38.54
C THR A 247 -2.80 -13.43 -38.92
N GLY A 248 -1.86 -14.13 -38.28
CA GLY A 248 -0.42 -13.92 -38.45
C GLY A 248 0.10 -12.58 -37.93
N ARG A 249 -0.77 -11.74 -37.35
CA ARG A 249 -0.47 -10.39 -36.88
C ARG A 249 -1.23 -10.04 -35.60
N ILE A 250 -0.59 -9.25 -34.76
CA ILE A 250 -1.19 -8.65 -33.56
C ILE A 250 -1.57 -7.22 -33.91
N ASP A 251 -2.85 -7.02 -34.23
CA ASP A 251 -3.45 -5.71 -34.47
C ASP A 251 -4.03 -5.10 -33.18
N LEU A 252 -4.47 -3.84 -33.26
CA LEU A 252 -4.98 -3.11 -32.09
C LEU A 252 -6.17 -3.82 -31.45
N ALA A 253 -7.12 -4.32 -32.24
CA ALA A 253 -8.30 -5.00 -31.74
C ALA A 253 -7.94 -6.28 -30.97
N THR A 254 -6.97 -7.05 -31.48
CA THR A 254 -6.46 -8.25 -30.82
C THR A 254 -5.74 -7.91 -29.51
N ALA A 255 -4.94 -6.82 -29.50
CA ALA A 255 -4.27 -6.35 -28.30
C ALA A 255 -5.27 -5.91 -27.22
N GLU A 256 -6.30 -5.15 -27.59
CA GLU A 256 -7.35 -4.69 -26.67
C GLU A 256 -8.12 -5.86 -26.04
N GLN A 257 -8.54 -6.84 -26.85
CA GLN A 257 -9.22 -8.05 -26.36
C GLN A 257 -8.34 -8.89 -25.41
N ALA A 258 -7.02 -8.90 -25.64
CA ALA A 258 -6.09 -9.63 -24.82
C ALA A 258 -5.87 -8.99 -23.43
N VAL A 259 -6.06 -7.67 -23.28
CA VAL A 259 -5.94 -6.97 -22.00
C VAL A 259 -6.97 -7.46 -21.00
N ASP A 260 -8.20 -7.73 -21.43
CA ASP A 260 -9.26 -8.24 -20.55
C ASP A 260 -8.91 -9.63 -19.98
N VAL A 261 -8.25 -10.48 -20.78
CA VAL A 261 -7.78 -11.81 -20.37
C VAL A 261 -6.51 -11.73 -19.52
N ALA A 262 -5.59 -10.83 -19.87
CA ALA A 262 -4.33 -10.62 -19.15
C ALA A 262 -4.56 -9.97 -17.78
N ALA A 263 -5.54 -9.05 -17.64
CA ALA A 263 -5.91 -8.45 -16.37
C ALA A 263 -6.36 -9.52 -15.36
N VAL A 264 -7.15 -10.51 -15.78
CA VAL A 264 -7.59 -11.64 -14.93
C VAL A 264 -6.43 -12.55 -14.50
N ARG A 265 -5.35 -12.65 -15.30
CA ARG A 265 -4.16 -13.46 -14.95
C ARG A 265 -3.09 -12.70 -14.16
N TYR A 266 -2.93 -11.41 -14.42
CA TYR A 266 -1.91 -10.55 -13.81
C TYR A 266 -2.35 -9.98 -12.46
N ASP A 267 -3.66 -9.84 -12.20
CA ASP A 267 -4.18 -9.33 -10.92
C ASP A 267 -4.01 -10.29 -9.73
N ARG A 268 -3.23 -11.38 -9.90
CA ARG A 268 -2.71 -12.15 -8.78
C ARG A 268 -1.47 -11.52 -8.13
N ASP A 269 -0.71 -10.62 -8.78
CA ASP A 269 0.63 -10.19 -8.31
C ASP A 269 1.08 -8.72 -8.66
N GLY A 270 0.27 -7.65 -8.45
CA GLY A 270 0.86 -6.49 -7.71
C GLY A 270 0.63 -5.00 -8.05
N ASP A 271 0.41 -4.50 -9.29
CA ASP A 271 0.74 -3.06 -9.54
C ASP A 271 -0.42 -2.10 -9.88
N ALA A 272 -1.42 -2.53 -10.65
CA ALA A 272 -2.60 -1.69 -10.92
C ALA A 272 -3.37 -1.37 -9.62
N HIS A 273 -3.18 -2.24 -8.62
CA HIS A 273 -3.62 -2.10 -7.25
C HIS A 273 -3.41 -0.71 -6.65
N TYR A 274 -2.19 -0.14 -6.75
CA TYR A 274 -1.85 1.10 -6.05
C TYR A 274 -2.54 2.33 -6.65
N ASP A 275 -2.65 2.41 -7.97
CA ASP A 275 -3.35 3.52 -8.62
C ASP A 275 -4.86 3.43 -8.38
N VAL A 276 -5.42 2.22 -8.41
CA VAL A 276 -6.85 2.00 -8.16
C VAL A 276 -7.21 2.33 -6.72
N ILE A 277 -6.44 1.83 -5.73
CA ILE A 277 -6.72 2.16 -4.33
C ILE A 277 -6.48 3.65 -4.04
N SER A 278 -5.53 4.27 -4.74
CA SER A 278 -5.25 5.71 -4.65
C SER A 278 -6.42 6.53 -5.22
N ALA A 279 -6.96 6.12 -6.37
CA ALA A 279 -8.15 6.73 -6.97
C ALA A 279 -9.40 6.52 -6.11
N PHE A 280 -9.57 5.33 -5.54
CA PHE A 280 -10.63 5.01 -4.58
C PHE A 280 -10.63 5.95 -3.37
N ILE A 281 -9.47 6.10 -2.73
CA ILE A 281 -9.29 6.96 -1.55
C ILE A 281 -9.48 8.43 -1.91
N LYS A 282 -8.94 8.88 -3.04
CA LYS A 282 -9.13 10.27 -3.51
C LYS A 282 -10.59 10.55 -3.85
N SER A 283 -11.31 9.60 -4.42
CA SER A 283 -12.74 9.76 -4.75
C SER A 283 -13.57 9.90 -3.47
N MET A 284 -13.33 9.04 -2.47
CA MET A 284 -13.96 9.20 -1.15
C MET A 284 -13.59 10.53 -0.50
N ARG A 285 -12.32 10.95 -0.56
CA ARG A 285 -11.85 12.25 -0.02
C ARG A 285 -12.51 13.44 -0.71
N GLY A 286 -12.69 13.35 -2.02
CA GLY A 286 -13.42 14.31 -2.85
C GLY A 286 -14.93 14.25 -2.69
N SER A 287 -15.44 13.31 -1.88
CA SER A 287 -16.86 13.06 -1.65
C SER A 287 -17.63 12.68 -2.93
N ASP A 288 -16.95 12.09 -3.90
CA ASP A 288 -17.55 11.51 -5.11
C ASP A 288 -17.88 10.04 -4.83
N VAL A 289 -19.15 9.79 -4.50
CA VAL A 289 -19.65 8.46 -4.12
C VAL A 289 -19.62 7.51 -5.30
N ASP A 290 -20.00 8.00 -6.49
CA ASP A 290 -20.13 7.19 -7.70
C ASP A 290 -18.75 6.72 -8.18
N ALA A 291 -17.78 7.64 -8.21
CA ALA A 291 -16.40 7.28 -8.52
C ALA A 291 -15.83 6.32 -7.48
N ALA A 292 -16.06 6.55 -6.19
CA ALA A 292 -15.59 5.65 -5.13
C ALA A 292 -16.16 4.23 -5.27
N LEU A 293 -17.46 4.10 -5.56
CA LEU A 293 -18.09 2.80 -5.81
C LEU A 293 -17.56 2.14 -7.08
N HIS A 294 -17.30 2.92 -8.14
CA HIS A 294 -16.68 2.40 -9.36
C HIS A 294 -15.29 1.80 -9.07
N TRP A 295 -14.44 2.51 -8.33
CA TRP A 295 -13.12 2.00 -7.96
C TRP A 295 -13.19 0.79 -7.02
N LEU A 296 -14.16 0.75 -6.09
CA LEU A 296 -14.43 -0.42 -5.27
C LEU A 296 -14.80 -1.64 -6.15
N ALA A 297 -15.77 -1.46 -7.05
CA ALA A 297 -16.20 -2.53 -7.94
C ALA A 297 -15.05 -3.04 -8.80
N ARG A 298 -14.21 -2.12 -9.32
CA ARG A 298 -13.02 -2.48 -10.09
C ARG A 298 -12.04 -3.32 -9.28
N MET A 299 -11.77 -2.99 -8.01
CA MET A 299 -10.93 -3.81 -7.13
C MET A 299 -11.54 -5.20 -6.87
N LEU A 300 -12.84 -5.26 -6.56
CA LEU A 300 -13.53 -6.51 -6.26
C LEU A 300 -13.59 -7.46 -7.46
N VAL A 301 -13.87 -6.94 -8.65
CA VAL A 301 -13.90 -7.72 -9.90
C VAL A 301 -12.51 -8.20 -10.29
N ALA A 302 -11.48 -7.38 -10.05
CA ALA A 302 -10.11 -7.75 -10.38
C ALA A 302 -9.58 -8.86 -9.43
N GLY A 303 -10.10 -8.93 -8.20
CA GLY A 303 -9.77 -9.99 -7.24
C GLY A 303 -8.95 -9.49 -6.04
N GLU A 304 -8.97 -8.19 -5.79
CA GLU A 304 -8.30 -7.55 -4.66
C GLU A 304 -8.69 -8.17 -3.31
N ASP A 305 -7.73 -8.30 -2.38
CA ASP A 305 -8.03 -8.78 -1.03
C ASP A 305 -9.01 -7.80 -0.34
N ALA A 306 -10.25 -8.25 -0.11
CA ALA A 306 -11.27 -7.45 0.58
C ALA A 306 -10.81 -6.94 1.95
N ARG A 307 -9.91 -7.66 2.63
CA ARG A 307 -9.32 -7.20 3.91
C ARG A 307 -8.40 -6.01 3.70
N PHE A 308 -7.71 -5.94 2.56
CA PHE A 308 -6.93 -4.76 2.21
C PHE A 308 -7.82 -3.54 1.99
N ILE A 309 -8.90 -3.67 1.22
CA ILE A 309 -9.88 -2.59 1.01
C ILE A 309 -10.46 -2.12 2.35
N ALA A 310 -10.88 -3.06 3.20
CA ALA A 310 -11.41 -2.76 4.53
C ALA A 310 -10.42 -2.00 5.43
N ARG A 311 -9.14 -2.40 5.45
CA ARG A 311 -8.10 -1.66 6.20
C ARG A 311 -7.97 -0.21 5.72
N ARG A 312 -8.07 0.03 4.41
CA ARG A 312 -8.00 1.38 3.85
C ARG A 312 -9.20 2.24 4.24
N LEU A 313 -10.40 1.65 4.36
CA LEU A 313 -11.59 2.34 4.88
C LEU A 313 -11.43 2.73 6.36
N VAL A 314 -10.88 1.84 7.19
CA VAL A 314 -10.64 2.13 8.62
C VAL A 314 -9.65 3.28 8.80
N ILE A 315 -8.57 3.31 8.00
CA ILE A 315 -7.61 4.41 7.99
C ILE A 315 -8.31 5.70 7.55
N PHE A 316 -9.03 5.67 6.42
CA PHE A 316 -9.75 6.81 5.86
C PHE A 316 -10.73 7.44 6.86
N ALA A 317 -11.46 6.60 7.60
CA ALA A 317 -12.42 7.05 8.62
C ALA A 317 -11.77 7.93 9.70
N SER A 318 -10.51 7.66 10.06
CA SER A 318 -9.78 8.49 11.03
C SER A 318 -8.98 9.62 10.37
N GLU A 319 -8.48 9.40 9.15
CA GLU A 319 -7.57 10.31 8.46
C GLU A 319 -8.30 11.51 7.84
N ASP A 320 -9.42 11.23 7.15
CA ASP A 320 -10.11 12.14 6.24
C ASP A 320 -11.51 12.54 6.74
N VAL A 321 -12.12 11.74 7.63
CA VAL A 321 -13.41 12.06 8.27
C VAL A 321 -13.21 12.51 9.72
N GLY A 322 -12.47 11.72 10.50
CA GLY A 322 -12.04 12.07 11.85
C GLY A 322 -13.21 12.41 12.78
N MET A 323 -13.08 13.50 13.52
CA MET A 323 -14.11 13.93 14.48
C MET A 323 -15.29 14.65 13.83
N ALA A 324 -15.27 14.87 12.50
CA ALA A 324 -16.41 15.47 11.80
C ALA A 324 -17.59 14.49 11.72
N ASP A 325 -17.31 13.19 11.67
CA ASP A 325 -18.29 12.13 11.94
C ASP A 325 -17.63 11.01 12.78
N PRO A 326 -17.78 11.04 14.12
CA PRO A 326 -17.21 10.02 14.99
C PRO A 326 -17.74 8.61 14.75
N ALA A 327 -18.89 8.45 14.09
CA ALA A 327 -19.45 7.13 13.78
C ALA A 327 -18.71 6.44 12.62
N ALA A 328 -18.00 7.20 11.79
CA ALA A 328 -17.31 6.71 10.59
C ALA A 328 -16.33 5.55 10.89
N LEU A 329 -15.57 5.65 11.99
CA LEU A 329 -14.64 4.58 12.39
C LEU A 329 -15.39 3.29 12.77
N THR A 330 -16.52 3.42 13.46
CA THR A 330 -17.37 2.27 13.83
C THR A 330 -17.95 1.61 12.58
N VAL A 331 -18.46 2.39 11.63
CA VAL A 331 -18.97 1.88 10.34
C VAL A 331 -17.88 1.15 9.57
N ALA A 332 -16.70 1.74 9.42
CA ALA A 332 -15.58 1.13 8.72
C ALA A 332 -15.09 -0.16 9.40
N THR A 333 -15.06 -0.18 10.74
CA THR A 333 -14.67 -1.36 11.53
C THR A 333 -15.70 -2.47 11.41
N ALA A 334 -17.00 -2.13 11.43
CA ALA A 334 -18.07 -3.11 11.21
C ALA A 334 -18.00 -3.73 9.82
N ALA A 335 -17.70 -2.94 8.78
CA ALA A 335 -17.47 -3.46 7.44
C ALA A 335 -16.22 -4.36 7.36
N ALA A 336 -15.14 -4.01 8.04
CA ALA A 336 -13.94 -4.85 8.14
C ALA A 336 -14.24 -6.20 8.82
N HIS A 337 -14.97 -6.18 9.93
CA HIS A 337 -15.41 -7.41 10.58
C HIS A 337 -16.35 -8.23 9.69
N ALA A 338 -17.25 -7.58 8.94
CA ALA A 338 -18.13 -8.27 8.01
C ALA A 338 -17.34 -8.98 6.88
N VAL A 339 -16.22 -8.41 6.41
CA VAL A 339 -15.32 -9.10 5.46
C VAL A 339 -14.76 -10.40 6.06
N GLU A 340 -14.40 -10.39 7.34
CA GLU A 340 -13.86 -11.59 8.03
C GLU A 340 -14.95 -12.62 8.38
N TYR A 341 -16.12 -12.15 8.81
CA TYR A 341 -17.19 -12.99 9.32
C TYR A 341 -18.12 -13.54 8.22
N VAL A 342 -18.42 -12.73 7.20
CA VAL A 342 -19.31 -13.09 6.09
C VAL A 342 -18.53 -13.61 4.88
N GLY A 343 -17.45 -12.92 4.50
CA GLY A 343 -16.68 -13.25 3.30
C GLY A 343 -17.33 -12.77 1.98
N LEU A 344 -16.58 -12.87 0.88
CA LEU A 344 -17.08 -12.56 -0.47
C LEU A 344 -17.84 -13.76 -1.07
N PRO A 345 -18.85 -13.52 -1.93
CA PRO A 345 -19.23 -12.23 -2.53
C PRO A 345 -20.10 -11.32 -1.64
N GLU A 346 -20.82 -11.82 -0.64
CA GLU A 346 -21.82 -11.04 0.12
C GLU A 346 -21.24 -9.83 0.86
N ALA A 347 -19.99 -9.93 1.33
CA ALA A 347 -19.31 -8.82 2.00
C ALA A 347 -19.11 -7.57 1.10
N GLN A 348 -19.25 -7.69 -0.23
CA GLN A 348 -19.22 -6.54 -1.13
C GLN A 348 -20.30 -5.49 -0.81
N LEU A 349 -21.46 -5.94 -0.31
CA LEU A 349 -22.56 -5.05 0.07
C LEU A 349 -22.19 -4.22 1.31
N ASN A 350 -21.53 -4.85 2.29
CA ASN A 350 -21.06 -4.19 3.51
C ASN A 350 -19.95 -3.16 3.20
N LEU A 351 -19.03 -3.53 2.30
CA LEU A 351 -17.99 -2.62 1.81
C LEU A 351 -18.61 -1.42 1.07
N ALA A 352 -19.57 -1.66 0.17
CA ALA A 352 -20.27 -0.59 -0.54
C ALA A 352 -21.00 0.35 0.42
N GLN A 353 -21.69 -0.19 1.44
CA GLN A 353 -22.36 0.61 2.46
C GLN A 353 -21.37 1.52 3.22
N ALA A 354 -20.22 0.98 3.62
CA ALA A 354 -19.19 1.77 4.29
C ALA A 354 -18.59 2.85 3.38
N VAL A 355 -18.36 2.53 2.10
CA VAL A 355 -17.88 3.51 1.11
C VAL A 355 -18.87 4.65 0.94
N ILE A 356 -20.17 4.36 0.80
CA ILE A 356 -21.20 5.39 0.68
C ILE A 356 -21.21 6.29 1.91
N HIS A 357 -21.17 5.71 3.11
CA HIS A 357 -21.11 6.47 4.35
C HIS A 357 -19.87 7.38 4.42
N LEU A 358 -18.68 6.83 4.15
CA LEU A 358 -17.42 7.58 4.24
C LEU A 358 -17.29 8.66 3.15
N ALA A 359 -17.75 8.39 1.93
CA ALA A 359 -17.75 9.34 0.83
C ALA A 359 -18.71 10.50 1.10
N THR A 360 -19.89 10.24 1.67
CA THR A 360 -20.88 11.28 2.01
C THR A 360 -20.60 11.98 3.35
N ALA A 361 -19.76 11.41 4.21
CA ALA A 361 -19.43 11.99 5.51
C ALA A 361 -18.74 13.38 5.40
N PRO A 362 -18.98 14.29 6.35
CA PRO A 362 -18.24 15.55 6.43
C PRO A 362 -16.74 15.27 6.64
N LYS A 363 -15.88 15.96 5.86
CA LYS A 363 -14.44 15.71 5.88
C LYS A 363 -13.72 16.57 6.91
N SER A 364 -12.79 15.97 7.64
CA SER A 364 -11.85 16.67 8.51
C SER A 364 -10.59 15.85 8.75
N ASN A 365 -9.44 16.47 8.53
CA ASN A 365 -8.12 15.92 8.84
C ASN A 365 -7.56 16.45 10.18
N SER A 366 -8.40 17.04 11.02
CA SER A 366 -8.00 17.67 12.30
C SER A 366 -7.31 16.69 13.25
N ALA A 367 -7.76 15.43 13.30
CA ALA A 367 -7.16 14.38 14.12
C ALA A 367 -5.75 14.03 13.62
N THR A 368 -5.60 13.81 12.32
CA THR A 368 -4.33 13.53 11.63
C THR A 368 -3.31 14.64 11.83
N THR A 369 -3.73 15.88 11.61
CA THR A 369 -2.85 17.05 11.77
C THR A 369 -2.48 17.29 13.24
N ALA A 370 -3.39 17.04 14.18
CA ALA A 370 -3.13 17.18 15.61
C ALA A 370 -2.07 16.19 16.11
N ILE A 371 -2.20 14.90 15.77
CA ILE A 371 -1.22 13.90 16.20
C ILE A 371 0.13 14.10 15.49
N GLY A 372 0.12 14.50 14.22
CA GLY A 372 1.33 14.83 13.48
C GLY A 372 2.12 15.98 14.11
N ALA A 373 1.43 17.06 14.51
CA ALA A 373 2.04 18.19 15.19
C ALA A 373 2.62 17.80 16.58
N ALA A 374 1.89 17.01 17.37
CA ALA A 374 2.37 16.53 18.66
C ALA A 374 3.62 15.63 18.53
N ILE A 375 3.63 14.71 17.55
CA ILE A 375 4.79 13.87 17.26
C ILE A 375 5.99 14.70 16.80
N ALA A 376 5.77 15.73 15.99
CA ALA A 376 6.83 16.62 15.53
C ALA A 376 7.51 17.34 16.70
N ASP A 377 6.73 17.86 17.65
CA ASP A 377 7.26 18.51 18.86
C ASP A 377 8.10 17.53 19.71
N VAL A 378 7.61 16.30 19.91
CA VAL A 378 8.37 15.26 20.64
C VAL A 378 9.67 14.92 19.92
N ARG A 379 9.65 14.78 18.59
CA ARG A 379 10.86 14.52 17.78
C ARG A 379 11.85 15.67 17.80
N ALA A 380 11.37 16.91 17.93
CA ALA A 380 12.19 18.10 18.08
C ALA A 380 12.78 18.24 19.51
N GLY A 381 12.51 17.29 20.41
CA GLY A 381 13.00 17.30 21.79
C GLY A 381 12.20 18.20 22.74
N ARG A 382 11.02 18.68 22.31
CA ARG A 382 10.06 19.35 23.19
C ARG A 382 9.29 18.30 24.01
N GLY A 383 8.69 18.73 25.12
CA GLY A 383 7.99 17.86 26.05
C GLY A 383 8.90 17.47 27.21
N GLY A 384 9.24 18.45 28.05
CA GLY A 384 9.97 18.24 29.29
C GLY A 384 9.32 17.23 30.25
N PRO A 385 9.84 17.06 31.48
CA PRO A 385 9.35 16.04 32.39
C PRO A 385 7.85 16.22 32.71
N VAL A 386 7.15 15.12 32.91
CA VAL A 386 5.72 15.12 33.30
C VAL A 386 5.53 16.01 34.55
N PRO A 387 4.59 16.97 34.55
CA PRO A 387 4.28 17.81 35.70
C PRO A 387 4.05 16.98 36.97
N ARG A 388 4.58 17.42 38.12
CA ARG A 388 4.57 16.63 39.38
C ARG A 388 3.17 16.17 39.79
N ALA A 389 2.17 17.04 39.62
CA ALA A 389 0.77 16.76 39.93
C ALA A 389 0.16 15.64 39.07
N LEU A 390 0.76 15.28 37.94
CA LEU A 390 0.27 14.22 37.04
C LEU A 390 1.08 12.92 37.14
N ARG A 391 2.15 12.90 37.94
CA ARG A 391 2.99 11.71 38.12
C ARG A 391 2.27 10.68 38.98
N ASP A 392 2.55 9.40 38.70
CA ASP A 392 1.99 8.29 39.46
C ASP A 392 2.29 8.41 40.97
N ALA A 393 1.23 8.33 41.77
CA ALA A 393 1.25 8.43 43.22
C ALA A 393 1.10 7.07 43.94
N HIS A 394 0.91 5.97 43.19
CA HIS A 394 0.49 4.69 43.75
C HIS A 394 1.63 3.78 44.23
N TYR A 395 2.90 4.11 43.95
CA TYR A 395 4.05 3.32 44.40
C TYR A 395 4.65 3.82 45.73
N ALA A 396 5.27 2.94 46.50
CA ALA A 396 5.68 3.18 47.90
C ALA A 396 6.59 4.40 48.10
N GLY A 397 7.36 4.82 47.09
CA GLY A 397 8.25 5.99 47.14
C GLY A 397 7.61 7.31 46.71
N ALA A 398 6.38 7.31 46.19
CA ALA A 398 5.76 8.47 45.56
C ALA A 398 5.47 9.64 46.54
N ARG A 399 5.09 9.31 47.78
CA ARG A 399 4.81 10.30 48.84
C ARG A 399 6.04 11.12 49.25
N GLY A 400 7.23 10.50 49.26
CA GLY A 400 8.49 11.19 49.56
C GLY A 400 9.00 12.07 48.41
N LEU A 401 8.57 11.79 47.18
CA LEU A 401 8.96 12.52 45.97
C LEU A 401 7.94 13.61 45.57
N GLY A 402 6.84 13.74 46.32
CA GLY A 402 5.76 14.69 46.04
C GLY A 402 5.02 14.39 44.73
N HIS A 403 5.01 13.14 44.27
CA HIS A 403 4.27 12.75 43.08
C HIS A 403 2.76 12.76 43.35
N GLY A 404 1.97 13.26 42.40
CA GLY A 404 0.52 13.43 42.54
C GLY A 404 0.10 14.53 43.52
N ALA A 405 1.04 15.15 44.24
CA ALA A 405 0.74 16.27 45.12
C ALA A 405 0.24 17.47 44.30
N GLY A 406 -0.94 17.98 44.66
CA GLY A 406 -1.59 19.10 43.96
C GLY A 406 -2.41 18.71 42.73
N TYR A 407 -2.60 17.40 42.45
CA TYR A 407 -3.55 16.96 41.43
C TYR A 407 -4.98 17.40 41.79
N ARG A 408 -5.64 18.07 40.84
CA ARG A 408 -7.05 18.45 40.93
C ARG A 408 -7.87 17.45 40.12
N TYR A 409 -8.69 16.67 40.81
CA TYR A 409 -9.55 15.69 40.17
C TYR A 409 -10.78 16.38 39.56
N PRO A 410 -10.99 16.32 38.22
CA PRO A 410 -12.05 17.09 37.57
C PRO A 410 -13.47 16.76 38.04
N HIS A 411 -13.73 15.54 38.52
CA HIS A 411 -15.06 15.12 38.97
C HIS A 411 -15.47 15.70 40.33
N ASP A 412 -14.51 16.24 41.11
CA ASP A 412 -14.83 16.96 42.35
C ASP A 412 -15.35 18.39 42.08
N ASP A 413 -15.17 18.90 40.86
CA ASP A 413 -15.75 20.17 40.41
C ASP A 413 -17.08 19.90 39.69
N HIS A 414 -18.15 20.60 40.08
CA HIS A 414 -19.47 20.49 39.48
C HIS A 414 -19.50 20.69 37.94
N ARG A 415 -18.52 21.39 37.36
CA ARG A 415 -18.40 21.59 35.91
C ARG A 415 -17.78 20.40 35.19
N GLY A 416 -17.15 19.47 35.92
CA GLY A 416 -16.38 18.36 35.36
C GLY A 416 -15.08 18.81 34.68
N VAL A 417 -14.61 20.03 34.93
CA VAL A 417 -13.41 20.63 34.34
C VAL A 417 -12.77 21.60 35.33
N VAL A 418 -11.45 21.53 35.47
CA VAL A 418 -10.68 22.31 36.44
C VAL A 418 -9.51 23.04 35.79
N THR A 419 -9.11 24.16 36.37
CA THR A 419 -7.87 24.84 36.01
C THR A 419 -6.68 24.01 36.53
N GLN A 420 -5.91 23.45 35.61
CA GLN A 420 -4.72 22.64 35.88
C GLN A 420 -3.84 22.56 34.63
N GLN A 421 -2.52 22.65 34.81
CA GLN A 421 -1.56 22.41 33.74
C GLN A 421 -1.40 20.90 33.51
N TYR A 422 -1.72 20.44 32.30
CA TYR A 422 -1.58 19.04 31.89
C TYR A 422 -0.32 18.76 31.05
N VAL A 423 0.21 19.78 30.38
CA VAL A 423 1.39 19.69 29.52
C VAL A 423 2.66 20.13 30.26
N PRO A 424 3.86 19.68 29.85
CA PRO A 424 5.14 20.25 30.29
C PRO A 424 5.23 21.76 30.07
N ASP A 425 6.11 22.42 30.83
CA ASP A 425 6.25 23.89 30.84
C ASP A 425 6.56 24.47 29.45
N ASP A 426 7.40 23.78 28.67
CA ASP A 426 7.80 24.17 27.31
C ASP A 426 6.70 23.96 26.24
N LEU A 427 5.58 23.34 26.62
CA LEU A 427 4.42 23.10 25.77
C LEU A 427 3.18 23.92 26.19
N VAL A 428 3.24 24.69 27.28
CA VAL A 428 2.12 25.52 27.73
C VAL A 428 1.68 26.48 26.62
N GLY A 429 0.37 26.53 26.36
CA GLY A 429 -0.22 27.34 25.30
C GLY A 429 -0.27 26.69 23.91
N THR A 430 0.33 25.50 23.74
CA THR A 430 0.29 24.79 22.46
C THR A 430 -1.10 24.18 22.20
N ASP A 431 -1.63 24.40 20.99
CA ASP A 431 -2.91 23.87 20.51
C ASP A 431 -2.67 22.90 19.36
N TYR A 432 -2.71 21.59 19.64
CA TYR A 432 -2.59 20.57 18.59
C TYR A 432 -3.90 20.37 17.81
N TYR A 433 -5.00 20.11 18.53
CA TYR A 433 -6.29 19.84 17.89
C TYR A 433 -7.02 21.13 17.53
N ARG A 434 -7.31 21.33 16.24
CA ARG A 434 -8.07 22.46 15.73
C ARG A 434 -9.32 21.91 15.01
N PRO A 435 -10.49 21.87 15.68
CA PRO A 435 -11.69 21.33 15.07
C PRO A 435 -12.08 22.17 13.85
N SER A 436 -12.52 21.51 12.79
CA SER A 436 -13.08 22.18 11.61
C SER A 436 -14.50 22.72 11.90
N GLY A 437 -15.06 23.43 10.92
CA GLY A 437 -16.47 23.81 10.93
C GLY A 437 -17.41 22.71 10.41
N HIS A 438 -16.91 21.51 10.07
CA HIS A 438 -17.68 20.47 9.40
C HIS A 438 -18.27 19.47 10.40
N GLY A 439 -19.45 18.93 10.07
CA GLY A 439 -20.09 17.87 10.84
C GLY A 439 -20.19 18.14 12.34
N ALA A 440 -19.91 17.12 13.15
CA ALA A 440 -19.92 17.18 14.60
C ALA A 440 -18.84 18.12 15.18
N GLU A 441 -17.76 18.40 14.44
CA GLU A 441 -16.73 19.33 14.90
C GLU A 441 -17.21 20.76 15.01
N ARG A 442 -18.28 21.15 14.30
CA ARG A 442 -18.87 22.48 14.44
C ARG A 442 -19.24 22.81 15.88
N ALA A 443 -19.80 21.84 16.61
CA ALA A 443 -20.12 22.01 18.03
C ALA A 443 -18.85 22.07 18.89
N LEU A 444 -17.82 21.29 18.54
CA LEU A 444 -16.52 21.30 19.22
C LEU A 444 -15.76 22.61 18.99
N ALA A 445 -15.89 23.23 17.81
CA ALA A 445 -15.29 24.52 17.50
C ALA A 445 -15.79 25.63 18.44
N GLY A 446 -17.06 25.56 18.89
CA GLY A 446 -17.58 26.43 19.94
C GLY A 446 -17.17 26.04 21.36
N ARG A 447 -17.20 24.74 21.68
CA ARG A 447 -16.98 24.24 23.06
C ARG A 447 -15.50 24.22 23.48
N LEU A 448 -14.61 23.81 22.59
CA LEU A 448 -13.19 23.58 22.91
C LEU A 448 -12.44 24.85 23.38
N PRO A 449 -12.65 26.04 22.79
CA PRO A 449 -12.06 27.28 23.30
C PRO A 449 -12.48 27.61 24.74
N LEU A 450 -13.75 27.32 25.10
CA LEU A 450 -14.24 27.52 26.47
C LEU A 450 -13.56 26.56 27.45
N LEU A 451 -13.42 25.29 27.06
CA LEU A 451 -12.69 24.30 27.87
C LEU A 451 -11.22 24.70 28.05
N ARG A 452 -10.54 25.11 26.97
CA ARG A 452 -9.15 25.60 27.03
C ARG A 452 -9.00 26.79 27.96
N ARG A 453 -9.96 27.71 27.96
CA ARG A 453 -9.96 28.88 28.85
C ARG A 453 -10.02 28.46 30.32
N ILE A 454 -10.94 27.56 30.68
CA ILE A 454 -11.08 27.06 32.06
C ILE A 454 -9.81 26.31 32.48
N VAL A 455 -9.36 25.36 31.66
CA VAL A 455 -8.18 24.51 31.93
C VAL A 455 -6.92 25.38 32.12
N ARG A 456 -6.76 26.43 31.31
CA ARG A 456 -5.60 27.32 31.34
C ARG A 456 -5.74 28.51 32.28
N GLY A 457 -6.87 28.64 32.99
CA GLY A 457 -7.12 29.74 33.92
C GLY A 457 -7.17 31.12 33.26
N LEU A 458 -7.57 31.17 31.98
CA LEU A 458 -7.63 32.41 31.22
C LEU A 458 -8.90 33.22 31.56
N PRO A 459 -8.84 34.57 31.56
CA PRO A 459 -9.98 35.41 31.94
C PRO A 459 -11.16 35.28 30.95
N THR A 460 -12.37 35.47 31.46
CA THR A 460 -13.59 35.56 30.63
C THR A 460 -13.48 36.81 29.74
N PRO A 461 -13.71 36.70 28.42
CA PRO A 461 -13.71 37.86 27.54
C PRO A 461 -14.78 38.85 28.00
N ALA A 462 -14.43 40.13 28.05
CA ALA A 462 -15.38 41.19 28.34
C ALA A 462 -16.53 41.14 27.34
N VAL A 463 -17.77 41.10 27.84
CA VAL A 463 -18.96 41.25 27.02
C VAL A 463 -18.87 42.62 26.35
N ARG A 464 -18.83 42.66 25.00
CA ARG A 464 -19.03 43.90 24.28
C ARG A 464 -20.50 44.30 24.44
N GLU A 465 -20.80 45.12 25.44
CA GLU A 465 -22.03 45.91 25.46
C GLU A 465 -21.96 46.91 24.30
N GLY A 466 -22.69 46.64 23.22
CA GLY A 466 -22.77 47.58 22.09
C GLY A 466 -22.98 46.93 20.73
N ALA A 467 -24.18 46.41 20.47
CA ALA A 467 -24.79 46.40 19.14
C ALA A 467 -26.32 46.37 19.34
N GLY A 468 -26.97 47.48 18.97
CA GLY A 468 -28.38 47.74 19.25
C GLY A 468 -29.34 46.71 18.67
N ALA A 469 -30.51 46.65 19.31
CA ALA A 469 -31.68 45.91 18.85
C ALA A 469 -32.00 46.19 17.37
N PRO A 470 -32.48 45.20 16.59
CA PRO A 470 -32.93 45.46 15.24
C PRO A 470 -34.24 46.26 15.30
N VAL A 471 -34.20 47.46 14.73
CA VAL A 471 -35.37 48.29 14.47
C VAL A 471 -36.25 47.58 13.45
N ALA A 472 -37.52 47.37 13.79
CA ALA A 472 -38.52 46.87 12.86
C ALA A 472 -38.71 47.88 11.72
N ALA A 473 -38.25 47.53 10.52
CA ALA A 473 -38.47 48.32 9.32
C ALA A 473 -39.80 47.91 8.67
N SER A 474 -40.74 48.86 8.72
CA SER A 474 -42.02 48.89 8.02
C SER A 474 -41.86 48.67 6.51
N ALA A 475 -42.59 47.70 5.95
CA ALA A 475 -42.68 47.47 4.51
C ALA A 475 -43.70 48.43 3.89
N ALA A 476 -43.23 49.58 3.40
CA ALA A 476 -43.98 50.40 2.46
C ALA A 476 -43.81 49.83 1.04
N ARG A 477 -44.93 49.40 0.44
CA ARG A 477 -45.04 49.10 -1.01
C ARG A 477 -44.74 50.36 -1.82
N PRO A 478 -44.13 50.20 -3.01
CA PRO A 478 -44.83 50.71 -4.19
C PRO A 478 -44.54 49.90 -5.47
N VAL A 479 -45.56 49.38 -6.16
CA VAL A 479 -45.56 49.30 -7.64
C VAL A 479 -47.02 49.24 -8.11
N GLY A 480 -47.43 50.13 -9.01
CA GLY A 480 -48.73 50.03 -9.69
C GLY A 480 -49.01 51.17 -10.67
N ALA A 481 -48.63 50.96 -11.94
CA ALA A 481 -49.22 51.47 -13.20
C ALA A 481 -48.28 51.00 -14.33
N ALA A 482 -48.67 50.46 -15.48
CA ALA A 482 -49.93 50.47 -16.25
C ALA A 482 -49.94 49.18 -17.15
N GLN A 483 -51.05 48.43 -17.22
CA GLN A 483 -52.11 48.43 -18.24
C GLN A 483 -51.80 47.74 -19.59
N GLY A 484 -52.77 46.92 -20.00
CA GLY A 484 -53.03 46.39 -21.35
C GLY A 484 -52.67 44.92 -21.54
N ASP A 485 -53.48 44.03 -22.12
CA ASP A 485 -54.92 43.94 -22.43
C ASP A 485 -55.11 42.50 -23.00
N GLY A 486 -56.32 41.93 -22.91
CA GLY A 486 -56.73 40.76 -23.73
C GLY A 486 -56.73 39.41 -23.01
N VAL A 487 -57.82 38.94 -22.36
CA VAL A 487 -59.06 38.31 -22.91
C VAL A 487 -58.93 36.78 -23.15
N ASN A 488 -59.77 36.05 -22.37
CA ASN A 488 -60.45 34.76 -22.58
C ASN A 488 -59.66 33.47 -22.90
N GLU A 489 -59.74 32.44 -22.05
CA GLU A 489 -60.80 31.42 -21.87
C GLU A 489 -60.50 30.13 -22.67
N GLY A 490 -60.66 28.99 -21.99
CA GLY A 490 -60.46 27.63 -22.48
C GLY A 490 -59.48 26.89 -21.58
N GLY A 491 -59.87 26.03 -20.64
CA GLY A 491 -61.04 25.16 -20.63
C GLY A 491 -60.58 23.73 -20.91
N ASP A 492 -60.82 22.87 -19.92
CA ASP A 492 -60.90 21.41 -19.93
C ASP A 492 -59.67 20.50 -20.00
N ASP A 493 -59.65 19.66 -18.95
CA ASP A 493 -59.50 18.21 -18.92
C ASP A 493 -58.16 17.61 -19.38
N ALA A 494 -57.36 17.04 -18.48
CA ALA A 494 -57.57 15.75 -17.82
C ALA A 494 -57.74 14.61 -18.83
N VAL A 495 -56.81 13.65 -18.81
CA VAL A 495 -57.04 12.19 -18.81
C VAL A 495 -55.72 11.45 -19.07
N GLU A 496 -55.38 10.59 -18.11
CA GLU A 496 -54.81 9.24 -18.17
C GLU A 496 -53.54 8.96 -19.00
N GLU A 497 -52.48 8.49 -18.33
CA GLU A 497 -52.09 7.07 -18.20
C GLU A 497 -51.59 6.43 -19.50
N GLY A 498 -50.37 5.88 -19.44
CA GLY A 498 -49.84 5.10 -20.56
C GLY A 498 -48.39 4.69 -20.34
N GLN A 499 -48.23 3.60 -19.59
CA GLN A 499 -47.05 2.74 -19.45
C GLN A 499 -46.08 2.71 -20.64
N GLN A 500 -44.77 2.77 -20.33
CA GLN A 500 -43.81 1.70 -20.59
C GLN A 500 -42.57 1.84 -19.69
#